data_AF-A0A4Q7G729-F1
#
_entry.id   AF-A0A4Q7G729-F1
#
_cell.length_a   1.000
_cell.length_b   1.000
_cell.length_c   1.000
_cell.angle_alpha   90.00
_cell.angle_beta   90.00
_cell.angle_gamma   90.00
#
_symmetry.space_group_name_H-M   'P 1'
#
loop_
_entity.id
_entity.type
_entity.pdbx_description
1 polymer ?
#
loop_
_entity_poly.entity_id
_entity_poly.type
_entity_poly.pdbx_seq_one_letter_code
_entity_poly.pdbx_strand_id
1 'polypeptide(L)' 'MQFTVGFKLRGKTDHVVLDGEDALVAALKVKAELPEAVIMYVRPQNRRGDTRHPSRALAEDVLR' A
#
# COMPACT_ATOMS: atom_id res chain seq x y z
N MET A 1 -7.35 0.97 -11.80
CA MET A 1 -8.23 0.85 -10.61
C MET A 1 -7.40 1.19 -9.38
N GLN A 2 -8.01 1.68 -8.30
CA GLN A 2 -7.28 1.92 -7.06
C GLN A 2 -7.31 0.69 -6.17
N PHE A 3 -6.15 0.34 -5.64
CA PHE A 3 -5.96 -0.77 -4.72
C PHE A 3 -5.34 -0.28 -3.43
N THR A 4 -5.83 -0.79 -2.31
CA THR A 4 -5.20 -0.67 -1.01
C THR A 4 -4.27 -1.86 -0.83
N VAL A 5 -2.98 -1.59 -0.68
CA VAL A 5 -1.94 -2.58 -0.42
C VAL A 5 -1.51 -2.43 1.03
N GLY A 6 -1.81 -3.44 1.85
CA GLY A 6 -1.31 -3.53 3.21
C GLY A 6 0.03 -4.24 3.23
N PHE A 7 1.02 -3.67 3.91
CA PHE A 7 2.37 -4.23 3.98
C PHE A 7 2.99 -4.04 5.36
N LYS A 8 4.02 -4.84 5.65
CA LYS A 8 4.84 -4.73 6.85
C LYS A 8 6.27 -4.42 6.45
N LEU A 9 6.82 -3.34 6.98
CA LEU A 9 8.21 -2.94 6.78
C LEU A 9 8.89 -2.75 8.13
N ARG A 10 10.01 -3.45 8.36
CA ARG A 10 10.81 -3.33 9.60
C ARG A 10 10.01 -3.43 10.89
N GLY A 11 9.05 -4.36 10.92
CA GLY A 11 8.20 -4.58 12.10
C GLY A 11 6.94 -3.72 12.19
N LYS A 12 6.83 -2.65 11.39
CA LYS A 12 5.67 -1.75 11.35
C LYS A 12 4.72 -2.15 10.22
N THR A 13 3.42 -2.15 10.52
CA THR A 13 2.37 -2.40 9.52
C THR A 13 1.84 -1.06 9.02
N ASP A 14 1.70 -0.92 7.71
CA ASP A 14 1.10 0.23 7.05
C ASP A 14 0.28 -0.21 5.84
N HIS A 15 -0.45 0.73 5.23
CA HIS A 15 -1.14 0.51 3.96
C HIS A 15 -1.12 1.76 3.10
N VAL A 16 -1.02 1.54 1.79
CA VAL A 16 -1.04 2.60 0.79
C VAL A 16 -2.11 2.33 -0.26
N VAL A 17 -2.73 3.39 -0.75
CA VAL A 17 -3.65 3.33 -1.89
C VAL A 17 -2.91 3.79 -3.14
N LEU A 18 -2.90 2.97 -4.18
CA LEU A 18 -2.27 3.32 -5.46
C LEU A 18 -3.05 2.76 -6.65
N ASP A 19 -2.80 3.33 -7.82
CA ASP A 19 -3.36 2.84 -9.08
C ASP A 19 -2.62 1.60 -9.59
N GLY A 20 -3.40 0.59 -9.97
CA GLY A 20 -2.93 -0.63 -10.63
C GLY A 20 -3.90 -1.07 -11.71
N GLU A 21 -3.40 -1.85 -12.67
CA GLU A 21 -4.24 -2.59 -13.60
C GLU A 21 -5.03 -3.66 -12.85
N ASP A 22 -4.33 -4.41 -12.00
CA ASP A 22 -4.88 -5.40 -11.08
C ASP A 22 -4.19 -5.36 -9.71
N ALA A 23 -4.55 -6.32 -8.85
CA ALA A 23 -3.99 -6.45 -7.51
C ALA A 23 -2.50 -6.84 -7.51
N LEU A 24 -2.04 -7.63 -8.48
CA LEU A 24 -0.64 -8.05 -8.57
C LEU A 24 0.25 -6.89 -8.96
N VAL A 25 -0.14 -6.12 -9.97
CA VAL A 25 0.54 -4.89 -10.40
C VAL A 25 0.62 -3.89 -9.24
N ALA A 26 -0.44 -3.74 -8.45
CA ALA A 26 -0.42 -2.89 -7.28
C ALA A 26 0.59 -3.37 -6.22
N ALA A 27 0.66 -4.67 -5.91
CA ALA A 27 1.67 -5.22 -4.99
C ALA A 27 3.10 -5.02 -5.52
N LEU A 28 3.33 -5.26 -6.81
CA LEU A 28 4.65 -5.13 -7.41
C LEU A 28 5.15 -3.69 -7.40
N LYS A 29 4.28 -2.70 -7.57
CA LYS A 29 4.64 -1.28 -7.40
C LYS A 29 5.12 -0.97 -5.98
N VAL A 30 4.44 -1.48 -4.95
CA VAL A 30 4.92 -1.33 -3.56
C VAL A 30 6.27 -2.01 -3.36
N LYS A 31 6.47 -3.20 -3.95
CA LYS A 31 7.76 -3.91 -3.89
C LYS A 31 8.89 -3.22 -4.68
N ALA A 32 8.57 -2.49 -5.74
CA ALA A 32 9.56 -1.73 -6.49
C ALA A 32 10.12 -0.57 -5.66
N GLU A 33 9.25 0.14 -4.93
CA GLU A 33 9.65 1.24 -4.04
C GLU A 33 10.23 0.75 -2.72
N LEU A 34 9.65 -0.31 -2.15
CA LEU A 34 10.04 -0.90 -0.87
C LEU A 34 10.31 -2.41 -1.02
N PRO A 35 11.49 -2.81 -1.54
CA PRO A 35 11.80 -4.22 -1.76
C PRO A 35 11.71 -5.09 -0.50
N GLU A 36 12.01 -4.53 0.67
CA GLU A 36 11.93 -5.19 1.97
C GLU A 36 10.49 -5.36 2.51
N ALA A 37 9.51 -4.63 1.98
CA ALA A 37 8.15 -4.64 2.51
C ALA A 37 7.47 -6.00 2.28
N VAL A 38 6.99 -6.66 3.33
CA VAL A 38 6.20 -7.89 3.19
C VAL A 38 4.76 -7.49 2.88
N ILE A 39 4.29 -7.77 1.66
CA ILE A 39 2.90 -7.53 1.28
C ILE A 39 1.99 -8.50 2.03
N MET A 40 1.05 -7.98 2.81
CA MET A 40 0.13 -8.77 3.62
C MET A 40 -1.20 -9.02 2.90
N TYR A 41 -1.72 -8.00 2.23
CA TYR A 41 -2.94 -8.10 1.45
C TYR A 41 -2.99 -7.04 0.36
N VAL A 42 -3.76 -7.31 -0.68
CA VAL A 42 -4.15 -6.33 -1.69
C VAL A 42 -5.64 -6.43 -1.90
N ARG A 43 -6.33 -5.29 -1.89
CA ARG A 43 -7.77 -5.23 -2.12
C ARG A 43 -8.13 -4.02 -2.97
N PRO A 44 -9.24 -4.03 -3.72
CA PRO A 44 -9.78 -2.81 -4.31
C PRO A 44 -10.04 -1.76 -3.23
N GLN A 45 -9.84 -0.49 -3.57
CA GLN A 45 -10.06 0.62 -2.64
C GLN A 45 -11.52 0.62 -2.16
N ASN A 46 -11.70 0.70 -0.84
CA ASN A 46 -13.00 0.94 -0.24
C ASN A 46 -13.04 2.39 0.22
N ARG A 47 -13.41 3.32 -0.67
CA ARG A 47 -13.37 4.77 -0.41
C ARG A 47 -13.93 5.15 0.97
N ARG A 48 -15.11 4.62 1.33
CA ARG A 48 -15.75 4.92 2.63
C ARG A 48 -14.98 4.34 3.83
N GLY A 49 -14.37 3.16 3.67
CA GLY A 49 -13.55 2.53 4.71
C GLY A 49 -12.20 3.22 4.86
N ASP A 50 -11.55 3.53 3.74
CA ASP A 50 -10.21 4.11 3.68
C ASP A 50 -10.21 5.60 4.07
N THR A 51 -11.27 6.38 3.82
CA THR A 51 -11.39 7.75 4.38
C THR A 51 -11.44 7.75 5.92
N ARG A 52 -11.99 6.68 6.53
CA ARG A 52 -12.03 6.54 7.99
C ARG A 52 -10.70 6.07 8.58
N HIS A 53 -9.83 5.48 7.76
CA HIS A 53 -8.49 5.01 8.12
C HIS A 53 -7.49 5.46 7.05
N PRO A 54 -7.14 6.77 7.03
CA PRO A 54 -6.37 7.35 5.94
C PRO A 54 -5.05 6.59 5.76
N SER A 55 -4.83 6.12 4.53
CA SER A 55 -3.57 5.51 4.12
C SER A 55 -2.45 6.54 4.18
N ARG A 56 -1.30 6.16 4.74
CA ARG A 56 -0.12 7.01 4.69
C ARG A 56 0.41 7.02 3.26
N ALA A 57 0.80 8.20 2.76
CA ALA A 57 1.39 8.29 1.44
C ALA A 57 2.77 7.61 1.45
N LEU A 58 3.01 6.69 0.51
CA LEU A 58 4.29 5.98 0.33
C LEU A 58 5.51 6.92 0.36
N ALA A 59 5.35 8.17 -0.07
CA ALA A 59 6.43 9.15 -0.18
C ALA A 59 6.89 9.76 1.17
N GLU A 60 6.06 9.77 2.21
CA GLU A 60 6.42 10.49 3.45
C GLU A 60 7.33 9.70 4.39
N ASP A 61 7.40 8.37 4.25
CA ASP A 61 8.19 7.50 5.15
C ASP A 61 9.55 7.08 4.56
N VAL A 62 9.88 7.50 3.32
CA VAL A 62 11.22 7.29 2.73
C VAL A 62 12.26 8.27 3.31
N LEU A 63 11.81 9.33 3.99
CA LEU A 63 12.65 10.43 4.50
C LEU A 63 12.73 10.55 6.04
N ARG A 64 12.28 9.54 6.79
CA ARG A 64 12.34 9.57 8.27
C ARG A 64 12.81 8.26 8.89
#